data_AF-A0A832GFH3-F1
#
_entry.id   AF-A0A832GFH3-F1
#
_cell.length_a   1.000
_cell.length_b   1.000
_cell.length_c   1.000
_cell.angle_alpha   90.00
_cell.angle_beta   90.00
_cell.angle_gamma   90.00
#
_symmetry.space_group_name_H-M   'P 1'
#
loop_
_entity.id
_entity.type
_entity.pdbx_description
1 polymer ?
#
loop_
_entity_poly.entity_id
_entity_poly.type
_entity_poly.pdbx_seq_one_letter_code
_entity_poly.pdbx_strand_id
1 'polypeptide(L)'
;MQEQQSYRRKLRSGRILAAAAAATLGMASAAEAQLAIPGAGTYVINFDSTLAGVNNGQFAGLGLSPTPAAGQVDSDGWRIDGFSDSPTTAFGGTYASGDFARGTTNGAFEISGSGGLFALVGTGTNDLALDDRVLMIQPTGGDWTLGTLTLRIQNNTSQVISGFDFSYRLYYRNDRERDTYVNFQHSGNDATYIPEPSLNFITPAASSGDALLFTDKSISLTGLTLSPGAFYYLQWVSDDGGSGSGTRDEVGWDNITLANFTFAPANNLAWVGDNTWGSNNAWVDIATSLPATWSNFGPDNAVFNGSGNASVNVAAAQTLGSLTFNSGGYSLGGTGSLTINGFGGVGVLAQASNTVAASVNVAANQTWEVAAANALNVSGTLGGTGQITKLGTGTLILGGSNGSFGGAVNVTQTSRLFVNTGASLTSSAASTVSNAGGFNPLLDVVGGSVAFNGGLSGTGNQNNNYLIRLSSGSFS
;
A
#
# COMPACT_ATOMS: atom_id res chain seq x y z
N MET A 1 24.54 74.92 -3.18
CA MET A 1 23.22 75.57 -3.34
C MET A 1 22.30 74.51 -3.91
N GLN A 2 21.69 73.69 -3.05
CA GLN A 2 20.34 73.92 -2.50
C GLN A 2 19.29 74.13 -3.61
N GLU A 3 18.28 73.25 -3.57
CA GLU A 3 16.88 73.56 -3.91
C GLU A 3 16.56 73.81 -5.40
N GLN A 4 15.44 73.39 -5.99
CA GLN A 4 14.28 72.57 -5.61
C GLN A 4 13.37 72.59 -6.86
N GLN A 5 12.57 71.53 -7.05
CA GLN A 5 11.29 71.55 -7.79
C GLN A 5 11.37 71.77 -9.32
N SER A 6 10.51 71.25 -10.21
CA SER A 6 9.26 70.49 -10.17
C SER A 6 9.00 70.05 -11.64
N TYR A 7 8.73 68.77 -11.89
CA TYR A 7 7.39 68.25 -12.23
C TYR A 7 6.96 68.39 -13.73
N ARG A 8 6.89 67.21 -14.39
CA ARG A 8 6.07 66.85 -15.58
C ARG A 8 6.45 67.43 -16.97
N ARG A 9 6.99 66.55 -17.85
CA ARG A 9 6.18 65.93 -18.93
C ARG A 9 6.98 64.93 -19.80
N LYS A 10 6.31 63.79 -20.00
CA LYS A 10 6.30 62.90 -21.20
C LYS A 10 7.37 61.83 -21.35
N LEU A 11 7.02 60.68 -20.75
CA LEU A 11 7.17 59.32 -21.28
C LEU A 11 7.24 59.23 -22.82
N ARG A 12 8.35 58.69 -23.32
CA ARG A 12 8.46 57.80 -24.50
C ARG A 12 9.64 56.87 -24.23
N SER A 13 9.36 55.68 -23.71
CA SER A 13 9.30 54.41 -24.46
C SER A 13 10.67 53.75 -24.64
N GLY A 14 11.04 52.95 -23.64
CA GLY A 14 12.07 51.92 -23.72
C GLY A 14 11.58 50.69 -22.97
N ARG A 15 10.68 49.91 -23.58
CA ARG A 15 10.27 48.60 -23.07
C ARG A 15 11.43 47.63 -23.33
N ILE A 16 12.13 47.28 -22.26
CA ILE A 16 13.04 46.13 -22.20
C ILE A 16 12.16 44.89 -22.33
N LEU A 17 12.25 44.18 -23.46
CA LEU A 17 11.76 42.82 -23.61
C LEU A 17 12.70 41.90 -22.83
N ALA A 18 12.29 41.53 -21.61
CA ALA A 18 12.84 40.36 -20.93
C ALA A 18 12.19 39.12 -21.56
N ALA A 19 12.93 38.42 -22.41
CA ALA A 19 12.56 37.08 -22.84
C ALA A 19 12.75 36.13 -21.64
N ALA A 20 11.65 35.72 -21.03
CA ALA A 20 11.65 34.64 -20.05
C ALA A 20 11.80 33.32 -20.83
N ALA A 21 13.01 32.76 -20.80
CA ALA A 21 13.22 31.36 -21.17
C ALA A 21 12.53 30.50 -20.10
N ALA A 22 11.35 29.98 -20.42
CA ALA A 22 10.72 28.94 -19.63
C ALA A 22 11.56 27.66 -19.80
N ALA A 23 12.38 27.36 -18.80
CA ALA A 23 12.94 26.03 -18.65
C ALA A 23 11.77 25.08 -18.35
N THR A 24 11.29 24.38 -19.38
CA THR A 24 10.50 23.17 -19.18
C THR A 24 11.40 22.19 -18.44
N LEU A 25 11.22 22.09 -17.11
CA LEU A 25 11.61 20.88 -16.40
C LEU A 25 10.82 19.76 -17.06
N GLY A 26 11.50 18.96 -17.88
CA GLY A 26 11.00 17.65 -18.23
C GLY A 26 10.85 16.91 -16.91
N MET A 27 9.61 16.75 -16.43
CA MET A 27 9.32 15.72 -15.48
C MET A 27 9.65 14.43 -16.20
N ALA A 28 10.75 13.79 -15.79
CA ALA A 28 10.92 12.38 -16.08
C ALA A 28 9.66 11.70 -15.52
N SER A 29 8.79 11.23 -16.39
CA SER A 29 7.69 10.35 -16.01
C SER A 29 8.34 9.18 -15.28
N ALA A 30 8.02 9.04 -13.99
CA ALA A 30 8.46 7.88 -13.25
C ALA A 30 7.99 6.64 -14.03
N ALA A 31 8.86 5.66 -14.22
CA ALA A 31 8.39 4.33 -14.55
C ALA A 31 7.38 3.96 -13.46
N GLU A 32 6.12 3.83 -13.83
CA GLU A 32 5.10 3.38 -12.90
C GLU A 32 5.24 1.86 -12.86
N ALA A 33 5.49 1.30 -11.68
CA ALA A 33 5.43 -0.14 -11.50
C ALA A 33 3.96 -0.56 -11.54
N GLN A 34 3.67 -1.85 -11.74
CA GLN A 34 2.32 -2.42 -11.67
C GLN A 34 1.49 -1.98 -10.44
N LEU A 35 0.17 -2.17 -10.51
CA LEU A 35 -0.75 -1.86 -9.41
C LEU A 35 -0.25 -2.40 -8.06
N ALA A 36 0.11 -1.47 -7.18
CA ALA A 36 0.62 -1.75 -5.84
C ALA A 36 -0.52 -1.89 -4.84
N ILE A 37 -0.45 -2.92 -3.99
CA ILE A 37 -1.38 -3.13 -2.87
C ILE A 37 -0.66 -2.76 -1.56
N PRO A 38 -0.71 -1.50 -1.09
CA PRO A 38 -0.08 -1.06 0.15
C PRO A 38 -0.85 -1.41 1.43
N GLY A 39 -2.10 -1.88 1.34
CA GLY A 39 -2.89 -2.24 2.51
C GLY A 39 -4.27 -2.79 2.18
N ALA A 40 -5.18 -2.77 3.17
CA ALA A 40 -6.54 -3.31 3.07
C ALA A 40 -7.53 -2.44 2.28
N GLY A 41 -7.04 -1.54 1.42
CA GLY A 41 -7.86 -0.59 0.69
C GLY A 41 -8.72 -1.26 -0.39
N THR A 42 -9.60 -0.47 -0.98
CA THR A 42 -10.32 -0.83 -2.20
C THR A 42 -9.65 -0.16 -3.40
N TYR A 43 -9.39 -0.93 -4.44
CA TYR A 43 -8.75 -0.48 -5.68
C TYR A 43 -9.74 -0.71 -6.82
N VAL A 44 -10.10 0.36 -7.53
CA VAL A 44 -11.06 0.33 -8.64
C VAL A 44 -10.36 0.79 -9.90
N ILE A 45 -10.37 -0.06 -10.93
CA ILE A 45 -9.91 0.25 -12.27
C ILE A 45 -11.15 0.51 -13.12
N ASN A 46 -11.39 1.78 -13.40
CA ASN A 46 -12.50 2.25 -14.24
C ASN A 46 -12.02 3.00 -15.51
N PHE A 47 -10.71 3.09 -15.72
CA PHE A 47 -10.09 3.74 -16.90
C PHE A 47 -10.46 5.22 -17.15
N ASP A 48 -11.24 5.86 -16.27
CA ASP A 48 -11.70 7.25 -16.40
C ASP A 48 -10.63 8.28 -16.02
N SER A 49 -9.71 7.88 -15.15
CA SER A 49 -8.70 8.75 -14.58
C SER A 49 -7.42 7.96 -14.31
N THR A 50 -6.32 8.67 -14.03
CA THR A 50 -5.05 8.04 -13.68
C THR A 50 -5.21 7.14 -12.46
N LEU A 51 -4.84 5.88 -12.61
CA LEU A 51 -4.57 4.98 -11.49
C LEU A 51 -3.14 4.47 -11.64
N ALA A 52 -2.32 4.75 -10.63
CA ALA A 52 -0.89 4.46 -10.67
C ALA A 52 -0.64 2.96 -10.89
N GLY A 53 0.21 2.64 -11.87
CA GLY A 53 0.52 1.26 -12.24
C GLY A 53 -0.54 0.53 -13.07
N VAL A 54 -1.54 1.28 -13.57
CA VAL A 54 -2.66 0.75 -14.36
C VAL A 54 -2.86 1.57 -15.63
N ASN A 55 -3.03 2.89 -15.53
CA ASN A 55 -3.22 3.78 -16.69
C ASN A 55 -2.89 5.23 -16.34
N ASN A 56 -2.45 6.00 -17.35
CA ASN A 56 -2.22 7.44 -17.19
C ASN A 56 -3.30 8.25 -17.91
N GLY A 57 -3.99 9.11 -17.17
CA GLY A 57 -5.15 9.85 -17.64
C GLY A 57 -6.31 8.94 -17.99
N GLN A 58 -7.33 9.55 -18.59
CA GLN A 58 -8.45 8.81 -19.15
C GLN A 58 -7.99 7.93 -20.32
N PHE A 59 -8.31 6.64 -20.31
CA PHE A 59 -7.90 5.72 -21.38
C PHE A 59 -8.47 6.17 -22.73
N ALA A 60 -7.62 6.14 -23.77
CA ALA A 60 -7.97 6.62 -25.10
C ALA A 60 -7.61 5.61 -26.20
N GLY A 61 -7.28 4.36 -25.83
CA GLY A 61 -6.93 3.32 -26.79
C GLY A 61 -5.60 3.60 -27.51
N LEU A 62 -4.65 4.26 -26.83
CA LEU A 62 -3.34 4.62 -27.39
C LEU A 62 -2.27 3.54 -27.11
N GLY A 63 -2.68 2.35 -26.69
CA GLY A 63 -1.81 1.22 -26.42
C GLY A 63 -1.23 1.15 -25.02
N LEU A 64 -0.17 0.33 -24.91
CA LEU A 64 0.50 -0.02 -23.67
C LEU A 64 1.93 0.54 -23.66
N SER A 65 2.40 0.99 -22.52
CA SER A 65 3.79 1.44 -22.33
C SER A 65 4.22 1.24 -20.87
N PRO A 66 5.50 0.92 -20.57
CA PRO A 66 6.04 0.87 -19.20
C PRO A 66 6.14 2.26 -18.55
N THR A 67 5.90 3.29 -19.35
CA THR A 67 5.86 4.66 -18.89
C THR A 67 4.74 5.33 -19.68
N PRO A 68 3.47 5.11 -19.29
CA PRO A 68 2.32 5.45 -20.10
C PRO A 68 2.19 6.96 -20.27
N ALA A 69 2.03 7.41 -21.52
CA ALA A 69 1.51 8.74 -21.82
C ALA A 69 0.01 8.80 -21.50
N ALA A 70 -0.55 10.01 -21.40
CA ALA A 70 -1.98 10.19 -21.21
C ALA A 70 -2.76 9.45 -22.31
N GLY A 71 -3.72 8.59 -21.91
CA GLY A 71 -4.50 7.76 -22.81
C GLY A 71 -4.00 6.33 -23.03
N GLN A 72 -2.85 5.98 -22.42
CA GLN A 72 -2.29 4.63 -22.46
C GLN A 72 -2.52 3.87 -21.13
N VAL A 73 -2.54 2.54 -21.21
CA VAL A 73 -2.44 1.69 -20.02
C VAL A 73 -0.98 1.33 -19.75
N ASP A 74 -0.70 1.03 -18.49
CA ASP A 74 0.64 0.67 -18.03
C ASP A 74 0.96 -0.79 -18.36
N SER A 75 1.97 -1.02 -19.19
CA SER A 75 2.42 -2.37 -19.53
C SER A 75 3.13 -3.09 -18.39
N ASP A 76 3.55 -2.39 -17.33
CA ASP A 76 4.02 -3.05 -16.12
C ASP A 76 2.84 -3.69 -15.36
N GLY A 77 1.65 -3.10 -15.44
CA GLY A 77 0.41 -3.65 -14.88
C GLY A 77 -0.34 -4.61 -15.81
N TRP A 78 -0.25 -4.41 -17.12
CA TRP A 78 -1.06 -5.10 -18.13
C TRP A 78 -0.24 -5.85 -19.17
N ARG A 79 -0.71 -7.05 -19.52
CA ARG A 79 -0.23 -7.84 -20.66
C ARG A 79 -1.41 -8.28 -21.52
N ILE A 80 -1.28 -8.18 -22.84
CA ILE A 80 -2.28 -8.65 -23.81
C ILE A 80 -1.60 -9.56 -24.83
N ASP A 81 -2.05 -10.80 -24.92
CA ASP A 81 -1.53 -11.78 -25.87
C ASP A 81 -2.60 -12.16 -26.89
N GLY A 82 -2.17 -12.60 -28.07
CA GLY A 82 -3.03 -13.12 -29.14
C GLY A 82 -3.37 -12.13 -30.25
N PHE A 83 -2.91 -10.88 -30.23
CA PHE A 83 -3.04 -9.98 -31.38
C PHE A 83 -2.03 -10.30 -32.49
N SER A 84 -2.41 -10.15 -33.76
CA SER A 84 -1.56 -10.51 -34.89
C SER A 84 -0.30 -9.64 -35.01
N ASP A 85 -0.37 -8.36 -34.62
CA ASP A 85 0.78 -7.46 -34.60
C ASP A 85 1.86 -7.85 -33.56
N SER A 86 1.47 -8.54 -32.48
CA SER A 86 2.39 -9.12 -31.49
C SER A 86 1.70 -10.23 -30.70
N PRO A 87 1.80 -11.50 -31.14
CA PRO A 87 1.05 -12.60 -30.53
C PRO A 87 1.39 -12.88 -29.07
N THR A 88 2.61 -12.52 -28.65
CA THR A 88 3.07 -12.63 -27.26
C THR A 88 3.71 -11.32 -26.84
N THR A 89 3.31 -10.79 -25.70
CA THR A 89 3.82 -9.55 -25.14
C THR A 89 4.54 -9.79 -23.81
N ALA A 90 5.27 -8.79 -23.33
CA ALA A 90 5.96 -8.83 -22.05
C ALA A 90 5.44 -7.70 -21.15
N PHE A 91 5.39 -7.96 -19.84
CA PHE A 91 5.26 -6.88 -18.88
C PHE A 91 6.45 -5.92 -19.03
N GLY A 92 6.15 -4.62 -19.04
CA GLY A 92 7.13 -3.56 -19.26
C GLY A 92 7.48 -3.31 -20.74
N GLY A 93 6.75 -3.93 -21.69
CA GLY A 93 6.94 -3.73 -23.13
C GLY A 93 6.15 -2.53 -23.69
N THR A 94 6.60 -1.94 -24.79
CA THR A 94 5.87 -0.85 -25.47
C THR A 94 5.08 -1.35 -26.67
N TYR A 95 3.77 -1.13 -26.66
CA TYR A 95 2.82 -1.55 -27.70
C TYR A 95 1.86 -0.39 -28.01
N ALA A 96 2.35 0.63 -28.72
CA ALA A 96 1.67 1.91 -28.92
C ALA A 96 1.13 2.13 -30.35
N SER A 97 0.97 1.06 -31.13
CA SER A 97 0.51 1.09 -32.52
C SER A 97 -0.25 -0.18 -32.88
N GLY A 98 -0.93 -0.16 -34.02
CA GLY A 98 -1.53 -1.36 -34.59
C GLY A 98 -2.72 -1.88 -33.78
N ASP A 99 -2.83 -3.19 -33.63
CA ASP A 99 -3.87 -3.88 -32.84
C ASP A 99 -3.92 -3.40 -31.39
N PHE A 100 -2.82 -2.91 -30.84
CA PHE A 100 -2.79 -2.42 -29.46
C PHE A 100 -3.29 -0.97 -29.32
N ALA A 101 -3.39 -0.20 -30.41
CA ALA A 101 -3.69 1.23 -30.33
C ALA A 101 -4.74 1.67 -31.36
N ARG A 102 -5.97 1.16 -31.25
CA ARG A 102 -7.05 1.48 -32.19
C ARG A 102 -7.81 2.77 -31.89
N GLY A 103 -7.50 3.43 -30.77
CA GLY A 103 -8.09 4.70 -30.38
C GLY A 103 -9.46 4.56 -29.68
N THR A 104 -10.24 5.64 -29.70
CA THR A 104 -11.56 5.69 -29.08
C THR A 104 -12.66 5.23 -30.03
N THR A 105 -13.70 4.62 -29.47
CA THR A 105 -14.95 4.28 -30.17
C THR A 105 -16.14 4.62 -29.29
N ASN A 106 -17.25 5.08 -29.85
CA ASN A 106 -18.55 5.12 -29.15
C ASN A 106 -19.36 3.83 -29.39
N GLY A 107 -18.71 2.85 -30.03
CA GLY A 107 -19.26 1.55 -30.27
C GLY A 107 -20.18 1.43 -31.48
N ALA A 108 -20.06 2.34 -32.43
CA ALA A 108 -20.73 2.26 -33.73
C ALA A 108 -19.83 1.71 -34.85
N PHE A 109 -18.75 0.99 -34.54
CA PHE A 109 -17.78 0.55 -35.54
C PHE A 109 -17.61 -0.97 -35.57
N GLU A 110 -18.12 -1.57 -36.64
CA GLU A 110 -17.38 -2.59 -37.39
C GLU A 110 -16.30 -1.81 -38.18
N ILE A 111 -15.03 -1.76 -37.72
CA ILE A 111 -13.98 -1.57 -38.74
C ILE A 111 -13.88 -2.94 -39.37
N SER A 112 -14.61 -3.12 -40.47
CA SER A 112 -14.61 -4.30 -41.33
C SER A 112 -13.22 -4.95 -41.36
N GLY A 113 -13.00 -5.97 -40.52
CA GLY A 113 -11.79 -6.78 -40.46
C GLY A 113 -10.58 -6.26 -39.67
N SER A 114 -10.67 -5.25 -38.80
CA SER A 114 -9.53 -4.81 -37.95
C SER A 114 -9.76 -5.12 -36.48
N GLY A 115 -9.14 -6.20 -35.97
CA GLY A 115 -9.18 -6.53 -34.55
C GLY A 115 -8.35 -5.59 -33.70
N GLY A 116 -8.49 -5.70 -32.38
CA GLY A 116 -7.59 -5.01 -31.45
C GLY A 116 -8.26 -4.30 -30.28
N LEU A 117 -7.45 -3.50 -29.59
CA LEU A 117 -7.73 -2.77 -28.36
C LEU A 117 -8.25 -1.36 -28.66
N PHE A 118 -9.43 -1.06 -28.13
CA PHE A 118 -10.10 0.23 -28.22
C PHE A 118 -10.42 0.76 -26.82
N ALA A 119 -10.53 2.09 -26.70
CA ALA A 119 -11.24 2.72 -25.59
C ALA A 119 -12.69 2.95 -26.00
N LEU A 120 -13.64 2.21 -25.41
CA LEU A 120 -15.05 2.49 -25.58
C LEU A 120 -15.44 3.70 -24.70
N VAL A 121 -16.10 4.67 -25.33
CA VAL A 121 -16.53 5.94 -24.75
C VAL A 121 -18.01 5.87 -24.44
N GLY A 122 -18.36 6.08 -23.18
CA GLY A 122 -19.74 6.12 -22.74
C GLY A 122 -20.53 7.29 -23.35
N THR A 123 -21.72 6.97 -23.83
CA THR A 123 -22.65 7.90 -24.49
C THR A 123 -23.77 8.38 -23.56
N GLY A 124 -23.71 8.04 -22.27
CA GLY A 124 -24.78 8.31 -21.30
C GLY A 124 -25.99 7.37 -21.41
N THR A 125 -25.79 6.18 -21.98
CA THR A 125 -26.81 5.13 -22.19
C THR A 125 -26.26 3.77 -21.77
N ASN A 126 -27.13 2.81 -21.47
CA ASN A 126 -26.76 1.42 -21.13
C ASN A 126 -25.83 1.29 -19.90
N ASP A 127 -26.12 2.07 -18.85
CA ASP A 127 -25.35 2.07 -17.59
C ASP A 127 -23.85 2.35 -17.78
N LEU A 128 -23.53 3.17 -18.80
CA LEU A 128 -22.21 3.70 -19.08
C LEU A 128 -22.33 5.22 -19.16
N ALA A 129 -21.74 5.93 -18.18
CA ALA A 129 -21.91 7.37 -18.04
C ALA A 129 -21.32 8.13 -19.24
N LEU A 130 -21.70 9.39 -19.43
CA LEU A 130 -21.03 10.20 -20.46
C LEU A 130 -19.54 10.31 -20.12
N ASP A 131 -18.69 10.08 -21.12
CA ASP A 131 -17.22 10.07 -21.00
C ASP A 131 -16.60 8.95 -20.16
N ASP A 132 -17.41 8.00 -19.69
CA ASP A 132 -16.91 6.76 -19.06
C ASP A 132 -16.02 5.98 -20.05
N ARG A 133 -15.07 5.19 -19.53
CA ARG A 133 -14.09 4.45 -20.34
C ARG A 133 -14.09 2.97 -20.04
N VAL A 134 -14.29 2.18 -21.08
CA VAL A 134 -14.15 0.72 -21.02
C VAL A 134 -12.95 0.29 -21.87
N LEU A 135 -12.12 -0.59 -21.31
CA LEU A 135 -11.09 -1.28 -22.08
C LEU A 135 -11.79 -2.33 -22.94
N MET A 136 -11.89 -2.11 -24.25
CA MET A 136 -12.64 -2.97 -25.17
C MET A 136 -11.70 -3.68 -26.14
N ILE A 137 -12.00 -4.93 -26.45
CA ILE A 137 -11.31 -5.70 -27.50
C ILE A 137 -12.33 -6.12 -28.56
N GLN A 138 -11.96 -5.93 -29.83
CA GLN A 138 -12.60 -6.54 -30.99
C GLN A 138 -11.80 -7.78 -31.40
N PRO A 139 -12.32 -8.99 -31.17
CA PRO A 139 -11.69 -10.21 -31.68
C PRO A 139 -11.90 -10.37 -33.19
N THR A 140 -10.94 -10.99 -33.88
CA THR A 140 -11.06 -11.43 -35.28
C THR A 140 -10.46 -12.82 -35.45
N GLY A 141 -10.54 -13.40 -36.64
CA GLY A 141 -9.88 -14.70 -36.90
C GLY A 141 -8.36 -14.66 -36.79
N GLY A 142 -7.74 -13.46 -36.81
CA GLY A 142 -6.30 -13.28 -36.63
C GLY A 142 -5.91 -12.64 -35.30
N ASP A 143 -6.89 -12.08 -34.56
CA ASP A 143 -6.64 -11.25 -33.39
C ASP A 143 -7.48 -11.74 -32.21
N TRP A 144 -6.78 -12.10 -31.13
CA TRP A 144 -7.35 -12.44 -29.83
C TRP A 144 -8.31 -13.65 -29.89
N THR A 145 -7.95 -14.66 -30.68
CA THR A 145 -8.70 -15.91 -30.87
C THR A 145 -7.73 -17.06 -31.17
N LEU A 146 -7.01 -17.64 -30.21
CA LEU A 146 -7.04 -17.44 -28.75
C LEU A 146 -6.25 -16.19 -28.30
N GLY A 147 -6.75 -15.51 -27.26
CA GLY A 147 -6.11 -14.34 -26.67
C GLY A 147 -6.21 -14.29 -25.15
N THR A 148 -5.35 -13.49 -24.52
CA THR A 148 -5.43 -13.20 -23.08
C THR A 148 -5.33 -11.72 -22.77
N LEU A 149 -5.97 -11.32 -21.66
CA LEU A 149 -5.78 -10.04 -21.00
C LEU A 149 -5.37 -10.35 -19.56
N THR A 150 -4.20 -9.88 -19.13
CA THR A 150 -3.64 -10.19 -17.81
C THR A 150 -3.36 -8.91 -17.03
N LEU A 151 -3.95 -8.79 -15.84
CA LEU A 151 -3.60 -7.79 -14.83
C LEU A 151 -2.62 -8.40 -13.83
N ARG A 152 -1.52 -7.69 -13.56
CA ARG A 152 -0.54 -8.00 -12.52
C ARG A 152 -0.69 -7.04 -11.36
N ILE A 153 -0.79 -7.57 -10.15
CA ILE A 153 -0.76 -6.79 -8.90
C ILE A 153 0.45 -7.19 -8.07
N GLN A 154 0.94 -6.29 -7.23
CA GLN A 154 2.00 -6.58 -6.28
C GLN A 154 1.54 -6.38 -4.84
N ASN A 155 1.91 -7.32 -3.97
CA ASN A 155 1.74 -7.12 -2.53
C ASN A 155 2.84 -6.19 -2.00
N ASN A 156 2.51 -4.92 -1.77
CA ASN A 156 3.41 -3.93 -1.17
C ASN A 156 3.13 -3.70 0.32
N THR A 157 2.31 -4.58 0.93
CA THR A 157 2.16 -4.62 2.38
C THR A 157 3.35 -5.30 3.01
N SER A 158 3.43 -5.28 4.33
CA SER A 158 4.30 -6.19 5.06
C SER A 158 3.54 -7.41 5.54
N GLN A 159 2.53 -7.95 4.87
CA GLN A 159 1.88 -9.19 5.33
C GLN A 159 1.58 -10.11 4.15
N VAL A 160 1.54 -11.41 4.38
CA VAL A 160 1.05 -12.33 3.36
C VAL A 160 -0.43 -12.02 3.13
N ILE A 161 -0.81 -11.70 1.90
CA ILE A 161 -2.23 -11.58 1.52
C ILE A 161 -2.76 -13.01 1.40
N SER A 162 -3.78 -13.32 2.21
CA SER A 162 -4.43 -14.63 2.25
C SER A 162 -5.72 -14.69 1.43
N GLY A 163 -6.22 -13.55 0.97
CA GLY A 163 -7.39 -13.45 0.11
C GLY A 163 -7.85 -12.03 -0.12
N PHE A 164 -8.77 -11.84 -1.06
CA PHE A 164 -9.45 -10.58 -1.35
C PHE A 164 -10.72 -10.85 -2.16
N ASP A 165 -11.65 -9.90 -2.14
CA ASP A 165 -12.80 -9.89 -3.02
C ASP A 165 -12.43 -9.25 -4.36
N PHE A 166 -12.81 -9.92 -5.44
CA PHE A 166 -12.58 -9.49 -6.81
C PHE A 166 -13.90 -9.40 -7.56
N SER A 167 -14.13 -8.28 -8.25
CA SER A 167 -15.27 -8.13 -9.14
C SER A 167 -14.94 -7.29 -10.36
N TYR A 168 -15.73 -7.41 -11.41
CA TYR A 168 -15.66 -6.55 -12.59
C TYR A 168 -17.00 -6.53 -13.32
N ARG A 169 -17.19 -5.49 -14.12
CA ARG A 169 -18.24 -5.45 -15.12
C ARG A 169 -17.68 -5.88 -16.46
N LEU A 170 -18.33 -6.86 -17.08
CA LEU A 170 -18.03 -7.30 -18.43
C LEU A 170 -19.09 -6.75 -19.37
N TYR A 171 -18.69 -5.79 -20.19
CA TYR A 171 -19.49 -5.30 -21.31
C TYR A 171 -19.33 -6.25 -22.51
N TYR A 172 -20.39 -6.41 -23.29
CA TYR A 172 -20.33 -7.10 -24.56
C TYR A 172 -21.35 -6.52 -25.55
N ARG A 173 -21.04 -6.64 -26.83
CA ARG A 173 -22.02 -6.46 -27.90
C ARG A 173 -22.24 -7.79 -28.58
N ASN A 174 -23.47 -8.28 -28.48
CA ASN A 174 -23.91 -9.47 -29.18
C ASN A 174 -24.63 -9.06 -30.47
N ASP A 175 -23.89 -8.42 -31.37
CA ASP A 175 -24.39 -7.97 -32.67
C ASP A 175 -24.03 -8.95 -33.79
N ARG A 176 -23.20 -9.98 -33.53
CA ARG A 176 -22.73 -10.93 -34.54
C ARG A 176 -23.31 -12.34 -34.39
N GLU A 177 -22.98 -13.16 -35.38
CA GLU A 177 -23.43 -14.56 -35.48
C GLU A 177 -22.33 -15.55 -35.06
N ARG A 178 -21.26 -15.10 -34.37
CA ARG A 178 -20.25 -15.97 -33.78
C ARG A 178 -19.98 -15.57 -32.34
N ASP A 179 -20.17 -16.53 -31.46
CA ASP A 179 -19.97 -16.35 -30.02
C ASP A 179 -18.49 -16.23 -29.65
N THR A 180 -18.23 -15.41 -28.64
CA THR A 180 -16.92 -15.21 -28.02
C THR A 180 -17.03 -15.68 -26.58
N TYR A 181 -16.14 -16.57 -26.13
CA TYR A 181 -16.02 -16.83 -24.69
C TYR A 181 -14.95 -15.95 -24.05
N VAL A 182 -15.17 -15.62 -22.79
CA VAL A 182 -14.22 -14.95 -21.90
C VAL A 182 -14.25 -15.68 -20.58
N ASN A 183 -13.19 -16.44 -20.30
CA ASN A 183 -13.05 -17.25 -19.10
C ASN A 183 -12.02 -16.63 -18.17
N PHE A 184 -12.28 -16.66 -16.86
CA PHE A 184 -11.37 -16.10 -15.87
C PHE A 184 -10.51 -17.18 -15.22
N GLN A 185 -9.25 -16.86 -15.01
CA GLN A 185 -8.30 -17.66 -14.25
C GLN A 185 -7.29 -16.77 -13.53
N HIS A 186 -6.64 -17.30 -12.50
CA HIS A 186 -5.66 -16.55 -11.71
C HIS A 186 -4.42 -17.37 -11.37
N SER A 187 -3.32 -16.70 -11.03
CA SER A 187 -2.05 -17.34 -10.76
C SER A 187 -1.19 -16.56 -9.76
N GLY A 188 -0.44 -17.27 -8.93
CA GLY A 188 0.63 -16.69 -8.11
C GLY A 188 2.01 -16.71 -8.76
N ASN A 189 2.16 -17.26 -9.98
CA ASN A 189 3.46 -17.45 -10.62
C ASN A 189 3.50 -17.19 -12.14
N ASP A 190 2.40 -16.78 -12.75
CA ASP A 190 2.29 -16.49 -14.19
C ASP A 190 2.58 -17.70 -15.11
N ALA A 191 2.55 -18.91 -14.57
CA ALA A 191 2.88 -20.14 -15.30
C ALA A 191 1.80 -21.22 -15.14
N THR A 192 1.26 -21.37 -13.93
CA THR A 192 0.15 -22.28 -13.64
C THR A 192 -1.04 -21.44 -13.22
N TYR A 193 -2.11 -21.52 -14.01
CA TYR A 193 -3.35 -20.81 -13.76
C TYR A 193 -4.42 -21.73 -13.19
N ILE A 194 -5.20 -21.19 -12.26
CA ILE A 194 -6.35 -21.84 -11.63
C ILE A 194 -7.62 -21.25 -12.29
N PRO A 195 -8.39 -22.05 -13.04
CA PRO A 195 -9.65 -21.60 -13.63
C PRO A 195 -10.71 -21.34 -12.57
N GLU A 196 -11.53 -20.30 -12.77
CA GLU A 196 -12.70 -20.00 -11.92
C GLU A 196 -13.98 -20.01 -12.75
N PRO A 197 -14.63 -21.18 -12.93
CA PRO A 197 -15.78 -21.32 -13.83
C PRO A 197 -16.99 -20.44 -13.48
N SER A 198 -17.11 -19.97 -12.24
CA SER A 198 -18.17 -19.06 -11.80
C SER A 198 -18.13 -17.70 -12.51
N LEU A 199 -16.95 -17.31 -13.00
CA LEU A 199 -16.73 -16.04 -13.70
C LEU A 199 -16.72 -16.18 -15.22
N ASN A 200 -16.79 -17.40 -15.75
CA ASN A 200 -16.84 -17.65 -17.19
C ASN A 200 -18.08 -16.99 -17.82
N PHE A 201 -17.91 -16.58 -19.06
CA PHE A 201 -18.97 -15.99 -19.87
C PHE A 201 -18.78 -16.39 -21.34
N ILE A 202 -19.90 -16.62 -22.02
CA ILE A 202 -19.98 -16.80 -23.46
C ILE A 202 -21.09 -15.87 -23.95
N THR A 203 -20.81 -15.10 -24.99
CA THR A 203 -21.86 -14.29 -25.61
C THR A 203 -22.94 -15.20 -26.22
N PRO A 204 -24.21 -14.76 -26.28
CA PRO A 204 -25.25 -15.58 -26.87
C PRO A 204 -24.97 -15.90 -28.35
N ALA A 205 -25.22 -17.14 -28.77
CA ALA A 205 -24.95 -17.58 -30.15
C ALA A 205 -25.73 -16.84 -31.25
N ALA A 206 -26.86 -16.22 -30.90
CA ALA A 206 -27.71 -15.48 -31.83
C ALA A 206 -27.62 -13.99 -31.54
N SER A 207 -27.33 -13.20 -32.58
CA SER A 207 -27.29 -11.74 -32.51
C SER A 207 -28.57 -11.18 -31.85
N SER A 208 -28.38 -10.31 -30.88
CA SER A 208 -29.41 -9.52 -30.21
C SER A 208 -29.43 -8.05 -30.65
N GLY A 209 -28.64 -7.70 -31.66
CA GLY A 209 -28.48 -6.33 -32.19
C GLY A 209 -27.41 -5.50 -31.47
N ASP A 210 -27.29 -4.24 -31.87
CA ASP A 210 -26.13 -3.37 -31.59
C ASP A 210 -26.08 -2.79 -30.15
N ALA A 211 -26.98 -3.24 -29.27
CA ALA A 211 -27.04 -2.76 -27.90
C ALA A 211 -25.79 -3.21 -27.13
N LEU A 212 -25.18 -2.27 -26.40
CA LEU A 212 -24.15 -2.60 -25.42
C LEU A 212 -24.83 -3.22 -24.19
N LEU A 213 -24.46 -4.46 -23.90
CA LEU A 213 -24.97 -5.23 -22.77
C LEU A 213 -23.85 -5.43 -21.74
N PHE A 214 -24.21 -5.85 -20.53
CA PHE A 214 -23.22 -6.17 -19.51
C PHE A 214 -23.65 -7.30 -18.59
N THR A 215 -22.66 -7.88 -17.91
CA THR A 215 -22.85 -8.79 -16.77
C THR A 215 -21.82 -8.46 -15.70
N ASP A 216 -22.26 -8.42 -14.44
CA ASP A 216 -21.37 -8.23 -13.31
C ASP A 216 -20.87 -9.59 -12.80
N LYS A 217 -19.57 -9.66 -12.53
CA LYS A 217 -18.87 -10.89 -12.12
C LYS A 217 -18.16 -10.64 -10.79
N SER A 218 -18.24 -11.57 -9.85
CA SER A 218 -17.56 -11.46 -8.56
C SER A 218 -17.19 -12.80 -7.94
N ILE A 219 -16.07 -12.81 -7.20
CA ILE A 219 -15.55 -13.95 -6.44
C ILE A 219 -14.79 -13.46 -5.21
N SER A 220 -14.76 -14.27 -4.15
CA SER A 220 -13.79 -14.11 -3.05
C SER A 220 -12.64 -15.08 -3.27
N LEU A 221 -11.45 -14.57 -3.58
CA LEU A 221 -10.24 -15.38 -3.64
C LEU A 221 -9.74 -15.60 -2.21
N THR A 222 -9.54 -16.85 -1.82
CA THR A 222 -9.14 -17.23 -0.46
C THR A 222 -8.04 -18.28 -0.49
N GLY A 223 -7.36 -18.49 0.64
CA GLY A 223 -6.27 -19.47 0.73
C GLY A 223 -5.01 -19.07 -0.04
N LEU A 224 -4.86 -17.79 -0.36
CA LEU A 224 -3.68 -17.27 -1.04
C LEU A 224 -2.47 -17.28 -0.09
N THR A 225 -1.28 -17.33 -0.68
CA THR A 225 0.00 -17.23 0.04
C THR A 225 0.88 -16.15 -0.59
N LEU A 226 0.24 -15.04 -0.98
CA LEU A 226 0.90 -13.95 -1.70
C LEU A 226 1.80 -13.16 -0.76
N SER A 227 3.09 -13.48 -0.79
CA SER A 227 4.10 -12.87 0.08
C SER A 227 4.38 -11.41 -0.30
N PRO A 228 4.84 -10.58 0.65
CA PRO A 228 5.29 -9.22 0.34
C PRO A 228 6.37 -9.15 -0.72
N GLY A 229 6.22 -8.21 -1.65
CA GLY A 229 7.01 -8.07 -2.86
C GLY A 229 6.64 -9.02 -3.99
N ALA A 230 5.85 -10.07 -3.75
CA ALA A 230 5.44 -11.02 -4.78
C ALA A 230 4.28 -10.47 -5.62
N PHE A 231 4.14 -11.04 -6.82
CA PHE A 231 3.08 -10.70 -7.78
C PHE A 231 1.95 -11.70 -7.77
N TYR A 232 0.76 -11.23 -8.14
CA TYR A 232 -0.40 -12.05 -8.42
C TYR A 232 -1.02 -11.65 -9.76
N TYR A 233 -1.57 -12.61 -10.49
CA TYR A 233 -2.01 -12.44 -11.88
C TYR A 233 -3.48 -12.81 -12.01
N LEU A 234 -4.27 -11.90 -12.56
CA LEU A 234 -5.69 -12.07 -12.84
C LEU A 234 -5.83 -12.04 -14.37
N GLN A 235 -6.34 -13.11 -14.97
CA GLN A 235 -6.31 -13.30 -16.41
C GLN A 235 -7.68 -13.66 -16.96
N TRP A 236 -8.06 -12.96 -18.02
CA TRP A 236 -9.15 -13.33 -18.90
C TRP A 236 -8.58 -14.02 -20.15
N VAL A 237 -9.13 -15.17 -20.50
CA VAL A 237 -8.80 -15.95 -21.70
C VAL A 237 -9.99 -15.94 -22.64
N SER A 238 -9.74 -15.74 -23.92
CA SER A 238 -10.77 -15.73 -24.94
C SER A 238 -10.42 -16.58 -26.14
N ASP A 239 -11.46 -17.15 -26.74
CA ASP A 239 -11.43 -17.84 -28.04
C ASP A 239 -12.89 -17.95 -28.55
N ASP A 240 -13.08 -18.60 -29.69
CA ASP A 240 -14.39 -18.89 -30.26
C ASP A 240 -15.24 -19.75 -29.31
N GLY A 241 -16.49 -19.37 -29.08
CA GLY A 241 -17.46 -20.11 -28.24
C GLY A 241 -17.94 -21.43 -28.83
N GLY A 242 -17.61 -21.69 -30.10
CA GLY A 242 -17.85 -22.94 -30.80
C GLY A 242 -19.16 -22.98 -31.61
N SER A 243 -19.92 -21.88 -31.65
CA SER A 243 -21.13 -21.79 -32.46
C SER A 243 -21.10 -20.62 -33.44
N GLY A 244 -21.80 -20.78 -34.57
CA GLY A 244 -22.01 -19.70 -35.51
C GLY A 244 -20.87 -19.42 -36.51
N SER A 245 -21.05 -18.39 -37.34
CA SER A 245 -20.17 -18.03 -38.45
C SER A 245 -20.05 -16.51 -38.60
N GLY A 246 -18.99 -16.01 -39.24
CA GLY A 246 -18.80 -14.57 -39.43
C GLY A 246 -17.90 -13.93 -38.36
N THR A 247 -18.17 -12.66 -38.06
CA THR A 247 -17.39 -11.83 -37.11
C THR A 247 -17.78 -12.14 -35.67
N ARG A 248 -16.89 -11.82 -34.73
CA ARG A 248 -17.02 -12.12 -33.31
C ARG A 248 -17.61 -10.93 -32.58
N ASP A 249 -18.30 -11.23 -31.49
CA ASP A 249 -18.81 -10.23 -30.56
C ASP A 249 -17.68 -9.48 -29.84
N GLU A 250 -17.87 -8.18 -29.63
CA GLU A 250 -16.95 -7.36 -28.85
C GLU A 250 -17.14 -7.55 -27.35
N VAL A 251 -16.05 -7.45 -26.60
CA VAL A 251 -16.04 -7.56 -25.13
C VAL A 251 -15.22 -6.44 -24.50
N GLY A 252 -15.59 -6.01 -23.30
CA GLY A 252 -14.86 -4.96 -22.60
C GLY A 252 -14.96 -5.04 -21.08
N TRP A 253 -13.94 -4.51 -20.40
CA TRP A 253 -13.80 -4.55 -18.95
C TRP A 253 -13.80 -3.15 -18.37
N ASP A 254 -14.51 -3.02 -17.26
CA ASP A 254 -14.61 -1.81 -16.49
C ASP A 254 -15.01 -2.14 -15.05
N ASN A 255 -14.87 -1.16 -14.14
CA ASN A 255 -15.17 -1.26 -12.73
C ASN A 255 -14.51 -2.48 -12.06
N ILE A 256 -13.29 -2.83 -12.50
CA ILE A 256 -12.53 -3.95 -11.94
C ILE A 256 -12.12 -3.54 -10.54
N THR A 257 -12.66 -4.25 -9.55
CA THR A 257 -12.54 -3.90 -8.14
C THR A 257 -11.81 -5.01 -7.38
N LEU A 258 -10.77 -4.63 -6.65
CA LEU A 258 -10.10 -5.46 -5.65
C LEU A 258 -10.36 -4.84 -4.28
N ALA A 259 -11.01 -5.58 -3.37
CA ALA A 259 -11.44 -5.08 -2.08
C ALA A 259 -11.32 -6.14 -0.98
N ASN A 260 -11.58 -5.73 0.26
CA ASN A 260 -11.68 -6.64 1.41
C ASN A 260 -10.46 -7.59 1.55
N PHE A 261 -9.25 -7.05 1.32
CA PHE A 261 -8.03 -7.83 1.48
C PHE A 261 -7.94 -8.40 2.89
N THR A 262 -7.71 -9.70 2.94
CA THR A 262 -7.42 -10.45 4.16
C THR A 262 -5.94 -10.78 4.19
N PHE A 263 -5.36 -10.70 5.38
CA PHE A 263 -3.94 -10.95 5.61
C PHE A 263 -3.80 -12.16 6.51
N ALA A 264 -2.81 -13.00 6.22
CA ALA A 264 -2.46 -14.08 7.12
C ALA A 264 -2.08 -13.46 8.49
N PRO A 265 -2.54 -14.05 9.61
CA PRO A 265 -2.11 -13.60 10.92
C PRO A 265 -0.59 -13.71 11.01
N ALA A 266 0.06 -12.72 11.62
CA ALA A 266 1.47 -12.83 11.95
C ALA A 266 1.67 -14.02 12.92
N ASN A 267 2.70 -14.83 12.70
CA ASN A 267 2.97 -15.93 13.62
C ASN A 267 3.48 -15.36 14.94
N ASN A 268 3.08 -15.96 16.06
CA ASN A 268 3.65 -15.62 17.35
C ASN A 268 4.85 -16.53 17.60
N LEU A 269 6.05 -15.99 17.43
CA LEU A 269 7.28 -16.75 17.56
C LEU A 269 7.89 -16.53 18.95
N ALA A 270 8.02 -17.62 19.71
CA ALA A 270 8.70 -17.63 21.00
C ALA A 270 10.21 -17.70 20.81
N TRP A 271 10.94 -16.80 21.47
CA TRP A 271 12.39 -16.85 21.56
C TRP A 271 12.82 -18.09 22.37
N VAL A 272 13.69 -18.93 21.78
CA VAL A 272 14.22 -20.14 22.44
C VAL A 272 15.75 -20.17 22.57
N GLY A 273 16.46 -19.22 21.96
CA GLY A 273 17.83 -18.87 22.33
C GLY A 273 18.96 -19.55 21.55
N ASP A 274 19.62 -18.76 20.72
CA ASP A 274 20.96 -19.00 20.14
C ASP A 274 21.81 -17.70 20.08
N ASN A 275 21.40 -16.72 20.88
CA ASN A 275 21.94 -15.36 21.00
C ASN A 275 21.79 -14.45 19.76
N THR A 276 21.33 -14.88 18.58
CA THR A 276 21.21 -13.98 17.41
C THR A 276 19.80 -13.94 16.84
N TRP A 277 19.24 -12.75 16.67
CA TRP A 277 17.92 -12.60 16.07
C TRP A 277 17.94 -13.02 14.60
N GLY A 278 17.13 -14.02 14.27
CA GLY A 278 16.88 -14.46 12.90
C GLY A 278 17.75 -15.61 12.41
N SER A 279 18.60 -16.20 13.26
CA SER A 279 19.23 -17.49 12.95
C SER A 279 18.22 -18.64 13.01
N ASN A 280 18.50 -19.68 12.21
CA ASN A 280 17.71 -20.91 12.21
C ASN A 280 17.75 -21.53 13.62
N ASN A 281 16.58 -21.80 14.20
CA ASN A 281 16.36 -22.31 15.56
C ASN A 281 16.36 -21.27 16.70
N ALA A 282 16.50 -19.98 16.43
CA ALA A 282 16.33 -18.94 17.45
C ALA A 282 14.88 -18.83 17.95
N TRP A 283 13.93 -19.35 17.15
CA TRP A 283 12.49 -19.17 17.31
C TRP A 283 11.73 -20.50 17.23
N VAL A 284 10.66 -20.59 18.00
CA VAL A 284 9.64 -21.64 17.90
C VAL A 284 8.29 -20.97 17.66
N ASP A 285 7.52 -21.46 16.69
CA ASP A 285 6.15 -21.03 16.51
C ASP A 285 5.29 -21.54 17.67
N ILE A 286 4.64 -20.63 18.40
CA ILE A 286 3.83 -20.95 19.57
C ILE A 286 2.64 -21.84 19.19
N ALA A 287 2.08 -21.67 17.99
CA ALA A 287 0.91 -22.43 17.56
C ALA A 287 1.24 -23.90 17.31
N THR A 288 2.40 -24.17 16.72
CA THR A 288 2.82 -25.52 16.30
C THR A 288 3.82 -26.16 17.25
N SER A 289 4.47 -25.38 18.13
CA SER A 289 5.59 -25.79 18.98
C SER A 289 6.80 -26.33 18.19
N LEU A 290 6.92 -25.97 16.91
CA LEU A 290 8.02 -26.38 16.04
C LEU A 290 9.01 -25.23 15.82
N PRO A 291 10.31 -25.54 15.58
CA PRO A 291 11.26 -24.52 15.17
C PRO A 291 10.76 -23.74 13.95
N ALA A 292 10.87 -22.41 14.02
CA ALA A 292 10.41 -21.50 12.98
C ALA A 292 11.56 -20.61 12.51
N THR A 293 11.48 -20.16 11.26
CA THR A 293 12.39 -19.15 10.71
C THR A 293 11.71 -17.80 10.81
N TRP A 294 12.43 -16.78 11.29
CA TRP A 294 11.92 -15.42 11.38
C TRP A 294 11.69 -14.82 9.98
N SER A 295 10.51 -14.27 9.74
CA SER A 295 10.16 -13.54 8.52
C SER A 295 10.08 -12.05 8.76
N ASN A 296 10.72 -11.26 7.89
CA ASN A 296 10.60 -9.79 7.87
C ASN A 296 9.52 -9.30 6.89
N PHE A 297 9.06 -10.18 6.00
CA PHE A 297 8.15 -9.83 4.91
C PHE A 297 6.70 -9.86 5.39
N GLY A 298 6.25 -10.96 6.01
CA GLY A 298 5.05 -10.98 6.86
C GLY A 298 5.49 -11.04 8.31
N PRO A 299 5.75 -9.89 8.96
CA PRO A 299 6.63 -9.84 10.09
C PRO A 299 5.99 -10.57 11.24
N ASP A 300 6.72 -11.54 11.73
CA ASP A 300 6.30 -12.32 12.87
C ASP A 300 6.18 -11.42 14.11
N ASN A 301 5.40 -11.88 15.09
CA ASN A 301 5.35 -11.30 16.41
C ASN A 301 6.43 -11.95 17.27
N ALA A 302 7.32 -11.14 17.84
CA ALA A 302 8.36 -11.63 18.73
C ALA A 302 7.82 -11.78 20.15
N VAL A 303 7.96 -12.97 20.72
CA VAL A 303 7.44 -13.30 22.05
C VAL A 303 8.55 -13.85 22.94
N PHE A 304 8.77 -13.21 24.09
CA PHE A 304 9.81 -13.56 25.05
C PHE A 304 9.18 -14.14 26.32
N ASN A 305 9.12 -15.48 26.39
CA ASN A 305 8.42 -16.26 27.43
C ASN A 305 9.33 -17.06 28.37
N GLY A 306 10.62 -17.22 28.03
CA GLY A 306 11.56 -18.03 28.81
C GLY A 306 12.11 -17.34 30.05
N SER A 307 12.99 -18.00 30.81
CA SER A 307 13.53 -17.58 32.12
C SER A 307 14.49 -16.37 32.11
N GLY A 308 14.49 -15.57 31.05
CA GLY A 308 14.68 -14.14 31.21
C GLY A 308 16.09 -13.58 31.12
N ASN A 309 17.19 -14.30 31.38
CA ASN A 309 18.54 -13.71 31.31
C ASN A 309 19.24 -13.99 29.96
N ALA A 310 18.76 -13.40 28.86
CA ALA A 310 19.38 -13.57 27.55
C ALA A 310 19.75 -12.22 26.90
N SER A 311 20.99 -12.11 26.44
CA SER A 311 21.38 -11.11 25.47
C SER A 311 20.99 -11.61 24.08
N VAL A 312 20.18 -10.83 23.38
CA VAL A 312 19.72 -11.12 22.03
C VAL A 312 20.40 -10.16 21.07
N ASN A 313 21.28 -10.69 20.23
CA ASN A 313 22.00 -9.96 19.20
C ASN A 313 21.11 -9.73 17.96
N VAL A 314 20.55 -8.54 17.84
CA VAL A 314 19.93 -8.02 16.62
C VAL A 314 21.05 -7.63 15.65
N ALA A 315 21.52 -8.59 14.85
CA ALA A 315 22.68 -8.40 13.98
C ALA A 315 22.38 -7.58 12.72
N ALA A 316 21.15 -7.63 12.22
CA ALA A 316 20.67 -6.93 11.02
C ALA A 316 19.33 -6.25 11.30
N ALA A 317 18.85 -5.43 10.36
CA ALA A 317 17.51 -4.85 10.46
C ALA A 317 16.44 -5.95 10.44
N GLN A 318 15.53 -5.90 11.41
CA GLN A 318 14.41 -6.83 11.55
C GLN A 318 13.10 -6.05 11.55
N THR A 319 12.09 -6.60 10.91
CA THR A 319 10.72 -6.09 10.93
C THR A 319 9.85 -7.06 11.70
N LEU A 320 9.08 -6.54 12.65
CA LEU A 320 8.20 -7.31 13.54
C LEU A 320 6.80 -6.70 13.52
N GLY A 321 5.79 -7.57 13.67
CA GLY A 321 4.40 -7.15 13.86
C GLY A 321 4.23 -6.52 15.25
N SER A 322 4.66 -7.23 16.28
CA SER A 322 4.63 -6.78 17.67
C SER A 322 5.77 -7.41 18.50
N LEU A 323 6.05 -6.81 19.65
CA LEU A 323 7.05 -7.27 20.61
C LEU A 323 6.40 -7.54 21.97
N THR A 324 6.46 -8.77 22.44
CA THR A 324 5.88 -9.17 23.73
C THR A 324 6.96 -9.71 24.66
N PHE A 325 7.05 -9.15 25.87
CA PHE A 325 7.87 -9.67 26.96
C PHE A 325 6.97 -10.18 28.09
N ASN A 326 6.79 -11.50 28.16
CA ASN A 326 6.10 -12.15 29.27
C ASN A 326 7.06 -12.48 30.42
N SER A 327 8.37 -12.40 30.19
CA SER A 327 9.42 -12.60 31.20
C SER A 327 10.50 -11.52 31.11
N GLY A 328 11.24 -11.32 32.20
CA GLY A 328 12.13 -10.17 32.40
C GLY A 328 13.60 -10.54 32.32
N GLY A 329 14.46 -9.55 32.02
CA GLY A 329 15.92 -9.69 31.95
C GLY A 329 16.48 -9.77 30.53
N TYR A 330 15.63 -9.74 29.49
CA TYR A 330 16.08 -9.74 28.11
C TYR A 330 16.74 -8.41 27.76
N SER A 331 17.85 -8.50 27.02
CA SER A 331 18.53 -7.34 26.46
C SER A 331 18.68 -7.53 24.95
N LEU A 332 17.85 -6.83 24.19
CA LEU A 332 17.87 -6.85 22.72
C LEU A 332 18.83 -5.76 22.26
N GLY A 333 20.03 -6.13 21.83
CA GLY A 333 21.07 -5.19 21.39
C GLY A 333 21.79 -5.70 20.14
N GLY A 334 22.73 -4.95 19.59
CA GLY A 334 23.45 -5.33 18.38
C GLY A 334 23.60 -4.16 17.42
N THR A 335 24.13 -4.44 16.22
CA THR A 335 24.35 -3.43 15.17
C THR A 335 23.13 -3.19 14.30
N GLY A 336 22.14 -4.07 14.36
CA GLY A 336 20.88 -3.98 13.62
C GLY A 336 19.85 -3.06 14.29
N SER A 337 18.66 -3.04 13.69
CA SER A 337 17.52 -2.25 14.16
C SER A 337 16.24 -3.08 14.17
N LEU A 338 15.25 -2.62 14.92
CA LEU A 338 13.92 -3.22 15.00
C LEU A 338 12.91 -2.24 14.40
N THR A 339 12.21 -2.64 13.33
CA THR A 339 11.08 -1.89 12.77
C THR A 339 9.78 -2.52 13.24
N ILE A 340 9.01 -1.80 14.05
CA ILE A 340 7.70 -2.25 14.52
C ILE A 340 6.65 -1.70 13.55
N ASN A 341 6.04 -2.60 12.78
CA ASN A 341 5.13 -2.26 11.67
C ASN A 341 3.70 -2.80 11.87
N GLY A 342 3.32 -3.16 13.10
CA GLY A 342 2.04 -3.79 13.40
C GLY A 342 0.81 -2.99 12.93
N PHE A 343 -0.16 -3.71 12.35
CA PHE A 343 -1.50 -3.19 12.08
C PHE A 343 -2.37 -3.26 13.35
N GLY A 344 -3.28 -2.29 13.53
CA GLY A 344 -4.29 -2.33 14.61
C GLY A 344 -3.81 -1.80 15.97
N GLY A 345 -2.70 -1.07 16.02
CA GLY A 345 -2.26 -0.39 17.24
C GLY A 345 -1.61 -1.28 18.30
N VAL A 346 -1.28 -2.54 18.01
CA VAL A 346 -0.50 -3.40 18.93
C VAL A 346 0.99 -3.27 18.59
N GLY A 347 1.78 -2.68 19.49
CA GLY A 347 3.21 -2.48 19.28
C GLY A 347 4.07 -3.27 20.25
N VAL A 348 4.05 -2.88 21.52
CA VAL A 348 4.88 -3.52 22.54
C VAL A 348 4.06 -3.84 23.78
N LEU A 349 4.17 -5.07 24.29
CA LEU A 349 3.61 -5.48 25.58
C LEU A 349 4.74 -5.94 26.50
N ALA A 350 5.02 -5.21 27.57
CA ALA A 350 6.04 -5.54 28.56
C ALA A 350 5.40 -5.92 29.90
N GLN A 351 5.21 -7.22 30.13
CA GLN A 351 4.72 -7.76 31.40
C GLN A 351 5.84 -7.94 32.45
N ALA A 352 7.09 -7.77 32.02
CA ALA A 352 8.27 -7.86 32.86
C ALA A 352 9.34 -6.85 32.43
N SER A 353 10.32 -6.58 33.30
CA SER A 353 11.34 -5.56 33.05
C SER A 353 12.39 -6.04 32.04
N ASN A 354 12.62 -5.26 30.97
CA ASN A 354 13.49 -5.62 29.85
C ASN A 354 14.17 -4.40 29.22
N THR A 355 15.23 -4.65 28.45
CA THR A 355 15.97 -3.60 27.71
C THR A 355 15.96 -3.85 26.20
N VAL A 356 15.66 -2.81 25.44
CA VAL A 356 15.82 -2.73 23.98
C VAL A 356 16.90 -1.70 23.69
N ALA A 357 18.13 -2.18 23.50
CA ALA A 357 19.30 -1.39 23.18
C ALA A 357 19.51 -1.20 21.66
N ALA A 358 18.93 -2.07 20.82
CA ALA A 358 18.88 -1.86 19.38
C ALA A 358 18.04 -0.63 19.02
N SER A 359 18.40 0.08 17.95
CA SER A 359 17.58 1.18 17.43
C SER A 359 16.18 0.68 17.05
N VAL A 360 15.14 1.45 17.36
CA VAL A 360 13.74 1.10 17.09
C VAL A 360 13.14 2.11 16.12
N ASN A 361 12.65 1.64 14.97
CA ASN A 361 11.89 2.42 14.00
C ASN A 361 10.39 2.15 14.19
N VAL A 362 9.62 3.19 14.49
CA VAL A 362 8.16 3.12 14.68
C VAL A 362 7.50 3.51 13.36
N ALA A 363 7.19 2.51 12.53
CA ALA A 363 6.72 2.72 11.15
C ALA A 363 5.22 3.06 11.07
N ALA A 364 4.41 2.51 11.98
CA ALA A 364 2.97 2.76 12.09
C ALA A 364 2.61 3.20 13.52
N ASN A 365 1.39 3.69 13.74
CA ASN A 365 0.92 4.04 15.08
C ASN A 365 0.86 2.80 15.99
N GLN A 366 1.45 2.90 17.18
CA GLN A 366 1.64 1.81 18.12
C GLN A 366 1.03 2.11 19.49
N THR A 367 0.64 1.04 20.19
CA THR A 367 0.39 1.04 21.62
C THR A 367 1.50 0.28 22.33
N TRP A 368 2.10 0.91 23.33
CA TRP A 368 3.16 0.33 24.15
C TRP A 368 2.64 0.22 25.58
N GLU A 369 2.37 -1.00 26.03
CA GLU A 369 1.87 -1.27 27.38
C GLU A 369 2.99 -1.80 28.27
N VAL A 370 3.14 -1.22 29.47
CA VAL A 370 4.10 -1.70 30.47
C VAL A 370 3.35 -1.99 31.76
N ALA A 371 3.42 -3.25 32.22
CA ALA A 371 2.73 -3.71 33.41
C ALA A 371 3.27 -3.08 34.70
N ALA A 372 2.46 -3.09 35.75
CA ALA A 372 2.80 -2.53 37.06
C ALA A 372 4.14 -3.05 37.58
N ALA A 373 4.88 -2.17 38.29
CA ALA A 373 6.20 -2.45 38.87
C ALA A 373 7.32 -2.84 37.88
N ASN A 374 7.05 -2.82 36.57
CA ASN A 374 8.05 -3.13 35.55
C ASN A 374 8.55 -1.89 34.81
N ALA A 375 9.70 -2.05 34.16
CA ALA A 375 10.29 -1.05 33.28
C ALA A 375 10.67 -1.64 31.92
N LEU A 376 10.21 -0.99 30.84
CA LEU A 376 10.74 -1.20 29.50
C LEU A 376 11.78 -0.11 29.22
N ASN A 377 13.06 -0.49 29.13
CA ASN A 377 14.16 0.42 28.85
C ASN A 377 14.53 0.39 27.37
N VAL A 378 14.14 1.41 26.62
CA VAL A 378 14.56 1.58 25.23
C VAL A 378 15.74 2.53 25.19
N SER A 379 16.95 1.97 25.27
CA SER A 379 18.20 2.73 25.25
C SER A 379 18.76 2.93 23.83
N GLY A 380 18.26 2.18 22.85
CA GLY A 380 18.50 2.45 21.43
C GLY A 380 17.75 3.70 20.95
N THR A 381 18.17 4.27 19.82
CA THR A 381 17.52 5.45 19.24
C THR A 381 16.13 5.11 18.70
N LEU A 382 15.15 5.99 18.92
CA LEU A 382 13.87 5.96 18.23
C LEU A 382 13.94 6.70 16.88
N GLY A 383 13.30 6.11 15.87
CA GLY A 383 13.07 6.71 14.54
C GLY A 383 11.67 6.43 14.03
N GLY A 384 11.33 6.97 12.86
CA GLY A 384 10.02 6.80 12.23
C GLY A 384 9.02 7.89 12.58
N THR A 385 7.83 7.78 11.99
CA THR A 385 6.74 8.78 12.07
C THR A 385 5.50 8.28 12.79
N GLY A 386 5.44 6.98 13.12
CA GLY A 386 4.32 6.40 13.84
C GLY A 386 4.20 6.96 15.26
N GLN A 387 2.97 7.21 15.70
CA GLN A 387 2.67 7.62 17.07
C GLN A 387 2.94 6.46 18.05
N ILE A 388 3.41 6.77 19.27
CA ILE A 388 3.45 5.82 20.39
C ILE A 388 2.39 6.23 21.41
N THR A 389 1.43 5.37 21.69
CA THR A 389 0.49 5.49 22.81
C THR A 389 0.96 4.62 23.97
N LYS A 390 1.44 5.23 25.05
CA LYS A 390 1.88 4.53 26.27
C LYS A 390 0.69 4.20 27.18
N LEU A 391 0.53 2.91 27.50
CA LEU A 391 -0.44 2.35 28.45
C LEU A 391 0.24 1.64 29.64
N GLY A 392 -0.52 1.37 30.70
CA GLY A 392 -0.09 0.58 31.86
C GLY A 392 0.72 1.36 32.89
N THR A 393 0.60 0.98 34.16
CA THR A 393 1.19 1.69 35.32
C THR A 393 2.71 1.54 35.44
N GLY A 394 3.31 0.67 34.63
CA GLY A 394 4.75 0.51 34.52
C GLY A 394 5.44 1.66 33.81
N THR A 395 6.77 1.60 33.77
CA THR A 395 7.62 2.69 33.24
C THR A 395 8.10 2.39 31.85
N LEU A 396 7.83 3.28 30.91
CA LEU A 396 8.59 3.34 29.68
C LEU A 396 9.78 4.28 29.90
N ILE A 397 10.99 3.79 29.67
CA ILE A 397 12.23 4.56 29.74
C ILE A 397 12.73 4.73 28.31
N LEU A 398 12.90 5.97 27.85
CA LEU A 398 13.51 6.30 26.58
C LEU A 398 14.89 6.91 26.84
N GLY A 399 15.94 6.14 26.57
CA GLY A 399 17.33 6.51 26.86
C GLY A 399 18.22 6.74 25.65
N GLY A 400 17.75 6.47 24.44
CA GLY A 400 18.50 6.76 23.20
C GLY A 400 18.34 8.21 22.73
N SER A 401 19.25 8.70 21.88
CA SER A 401 19.18 10.02 21.26
C SER A 401 18.12 10.07 20.13
N ASN A 402 16.91 10.55 20.46
CA ASN A 402 15.71 10.39 19.61
C ASN A 402 15.43 11.55 18.65
N GLY A 403 16.44 12.34 18.25
CA GLY A 403 16.24 13.55 17.44
C GLY A 403 15.65 13.32 16.04
N SER A 404 15.71 12.09 15.53
CA SER A 404 15.13 11.67 14.25
C SER A 404 13.70 11.13 14.35
N PHE A 405 13.14 11.00 15.56
CA PHE A 405 11.78 10.51 15.74
C PHE A 405 10.76 11.62 15.45
N GLY A 406 9.94 11.42 14.42
CA GLY A 406 8.94 12.38 13.98
C GLY A 406 7.53 12.13 14.52
N GLY A 407 7.27 10.97 15.12
CA GLY A 407 5.98 10.59 15.68
C GLY A 407 5.65 11.28 17.01
N ALA A 408 4.37 11.32 17.35
CA ALA A 408 3.91 11.80 18.67
C ALA A 408 4.07 10.71 19.74
N VAL A 409 4.37 11.10 20.99
CA VAL A 409 4.30 10.20 22.15
C VAL A 409 3.13 10.63 23.03
N ASN A 410 2.11 9.80 23.10
CA ASN A 410 0.91 10.02 23.90
C ASN A 410 0.97 9.18 25.17
N VAL A 411 0.98 9.82 26.33
CA VAL A 411 0.97 9.12 27.62
C VAL A 411 -0.44 9.18 28.19
N THR A 412 -1.06 8.01 28.36
CA THR A 412 -2.40 7.89 28.91
C THR A 412 -2.36 7.41 30.37
N GLN A 413 -3.52 7.45 31.02
CA GLN A 413 -3.74 7.33 32.46
C GLN A 413 -2.81 6.37 33.22
N THR A 414 -2.38 6.78 34.42
CA THR A 414 -1.52 6.03 35.36
C THR A 414 -0.14 5.60 34.84
N SER A 415 0.18 5.85 33.58
CA SER A 415 1.46 5.50 32.98
C SER A 415 2.59 6.41 33.42
N ARG A 416 3.81 5.85 33.44
CA ARG A 416 5.05 6.60 33.69
C ARG A 416 5.93 6.58 32.46
N LEU A 417 6.33 7.77 31.99
CA LEU A 417 7.33 7.95 30.94
C LEU A 417 8.56 8.61 31.58
N PHE A 418 9.73 8.03 31.33
CA PHE A 418 11.02 8.55 31.77
C PHE A 418 11.89 8.79 30.54
N VAL A 419 12.46 9.99 30.40
CA VAL A 419 13.40 10.32 29.32
C VAL A 419 14.78 10.57 29.93
N ASN A 420 15.78 9.78 29.54
CA ASN A 420 17.12 9.76 30.13
C ASN A 420 18.14 10.52 29.26
N THR A 421 18.71 11.58 29.82
CA THR A 421 19.85 12.44 29.41
C THR A 421 19.95 12.86 27.94
N GLY A 422 19.84 14.17 27.67
CA GLY A 422 20.29 14.84 26.44
C GLY A 422 19.55 14.47 25.15
N ALA A 423 18.61 13.52 25.21
CA ALA A 423 17.87 13.01 24.08
C ALA A 423 16.55 13.79 23.88
N SER A 424 16.53 14.70 22.92
CA SER A 424 15.32 15.47 22.66
C SER A 424 14.27 14.65 21.89
N LEU A 425 13.07 14.53 22.46
CA LEU A 425 11.85 14.22 21.69
C LEU A 425 11.41 15.52 21.01
N THR A 426 12.12 15.90 19.94
CA THR A 426 11.81 17.09 19.12
C THR A 426 10.75 16.79 18.08
N SER A 427 9.70 16.04 18.43
CA SER A 427 8.68 15.66 17.46
C SER A 427 8.03 16.93 16.88
N SER A 428 8.02 17.07 15.56
CA SER A 428 7.18 18.07 14.89
C SER A 428 5.69 17.77 15.09
N ALA A 429 5.35 16.53 15.47
CA ALA A 429 4.01 16.09 15.82
C ALA A 429 3.62 16.48 17.26
N ALA A 430 2.34 16.79 17.43
CA ALA A 430 1.71 17.15 18.70
C ALA A 430 1.66 15.96 19.68
N SER A 431 2.70 15.80 20.51
CA SER A 431 2.66 14.89 21.68
C SER A 431 1.64 15.40 22.72
N THR A 432 0.92 14.48 23.38
CA THR A 432 -0.08 14.81 24.40
C THR A 432 0.13 14.00 25.69
N VAL A 433 -0.23 14.60 26.83
CA VAL A 433 -0.42 13.87 28.10
C VAL A 433 -1.85 14.10 28.54
N SER A 434 -2.62 13.02 28.68
CA SER A 434 -4.05 13.11 28.97
C SER A 434 -4.44 12.43 30.28
N ASN A 435 -5.18 13.13 31.15
CA ASN A 435 -5.78 12.59 32.37
C ASN A 435 -7.29 12.36 32.19
N ALA A 436 -7.74 11.12 32.36
CA ALA A 436 -9.15 10.75 32.30
C ALA A 436 -9.52 9.69 33.36
N GLY A 437 -9.10 9.83 34.63
CA GLY A 437 -9.50 8.83 35.64
C GLY A 437 -8.88 8.89 37.04
N GLY A 438 -8.70 10.08 37.63
CA GLY A 438 -8.43 10.21 39.08
C GLY A 438 -7.01 9.85 39.57
N PHE A 439 -6.13 9.37 38.69
CA PHE A 439 -4.70 9.19 38.96
C PHE A 439 -3.84 9.93 37.93
N ASN A 440 -2.82 10.62 38.41
CA ASN A 440 -2.02 11.53 37.60
C ASN A 440 -0.90 10.79 36.83
N PRO A 441 -0.75 10.98 35.51
CA PRO A 441 0.43 10.50 34.79
C PRO A 441 1.69 11.19 35.34
N LEU A 442 2.79 10.43 35.47
CA LEU A 442 4.08 10.93 35.95
C LEU A 442 5.06 10.99 34.78
N LEU A 443 5.51 12.19 34.45
CA LEU A 443 6.57 12.44 33.47
C LEU A 443 7.83 12.88 34.21
N ASP A 444 8.92 12.14 34.01
CA ASP A 444 10.22 12.47 34.58
C ASP A 444 11.23 12.68 33.45
N VAL A 445 11.74 13.91 33.34
CA VAL A 445 12.73 14.29 32.32
C VAL A 445 14.03 14.60 33.03
N VAL A 446 15.00 13.71 32.87
CA VAL A 446 16.31 13.80 33.49
C VAL A 446 17.33 14.10 32.40
N GLY A 447 17.48 15.38 32.06
CA GLY A 447 18.37 15.89 31.01
C GLY A 447 17.77 15.76 29.59
N GLY A 448 17.72 16.85 28.83
CA GLY A 448 17.15 16.92 27.46
C GLY A 448 15.97 17.90 27.32
N SER A 449 15.30 17.90 26.16
CA SER A 449 14.11 18.73 25.87
C SER A 449 12.96 17.87 25.32
N VAL A 450 11.73 18.12 25.78
CA VAL A 450 10.51 17.49 25.23
C VAL A 450 9.58 18.59 24.75
N ALA A 451 9.15 18.52 23.48
CA ALA A 451 8.20 19.48 22.90
C ALA A 451 6.77 18.90 22.92
N PHE A 452 5.83 19.62 23.55
CA PHE A 452 4.41 19.22 23.64
C PHE A 452 3.54 20.18 22.82
N ASN A 453 3.61 20.07 21.48
CA ASN A 453 2.80 20.91 20.59
C ASN A 453 1.28 20.58 20.60
N GLY A 454 0.86 19.50 21.26
CA GLY A 454 -0.54 19.07 21.36
C GLY A 454 -1.29 19.51 22.63
N GLY A 455 -0.58 20.12 23.58
CA GLY A 455 -1.13 20.56 24.87
C GLY A 455 -1.23 19.46 25.95
N LEU A 456 -1.47 19.91 27.19
CA LEU A 456 -1.82 19.09 28.35
C LEU A 456 -3.35 19.12 28.51
N SER A 457 -4.03 17.98 28.44
CA SER A 457 -5.50 17.95 28.49
C SER A 457 -6.02 16.97 29.55
N GLY A 458 -6.83 17.45 30.50
CA GLY A 458 -7.42 16.60 31.54
C GLY A 458 -8.94 16.80 31.62
N THR A 459 -9.71 15.72 31.48
CA THR A 459 -11.17 15.75 31.68
C THR A 459 -11.46 15.19 33.07
N GLY A 460 -11.36 16.05 34.09
CA GLY A 460 -11.52 15.65 35.50
C GLY A 460 -11.53 16.84 36.45
N ASN A 461 -12.39 16.78 37.47
CA ASN A 461 -12.77 17.84 38.39
C ASN A 461 -11.56 18.44 39.17
N GLN A 462 -11.18 19.69 38.86
CA GLN A 462 -10.35 20.65 39.64
C GLN A 462 -9.02 20.20 40.30
N ASN A 463 -8.56 18.95 40.15
CA ASN A 463 -7.31 18.42 40.74
C ASN A 463 -6.46 17.65 39.70
N ASN A 464 -6.37 18.14 38.46
CA ASN A 464 -5.51 17.57 37.41
C ASN A 464 -4.03 17.89 37.69
N ASN A 465 -3.45 17.30 38.74
CA ASN A 465 -2.06 17.52 39.12
C ASN A 465 -1.14 16.66 38.24
N TYR A 466 -0.75 17.14 37.06
CA TYR A 466 0.38 16.56 36.33
C TYR A 466 1.64 16.72 37.19
N LEU A 467 2.26 15.60 37.59
CA LEU A 467 3.56 15.66 38.24
C LEU A 467 4.62 15.54 37.16
N ILE A 468 5.23 16.68 36.83
CA ILE A 468 6.37 16.77 35.93
C ILE A 468 7.60 17.00 36.80
N ARG A 469 8.57 16.08 36.77
CA ARG A 469 9.84 16.23 37.48
C ARG A 469 10.94 16.59 36.49
N LEU A 470 11.62 17.69 36.77
CA LEU A 470 12.78 18.16 36.03
C LEU A 470 13.99 18.13 36.96
N SER A 471 15.02 17.39 36.56
CA SER A 471 16.31 17.43 37.26
C SER A 471 17.39 18.18 36.47
N SER A 472 17.26 18.36 35.14
CA SER A 472 18.19 19.13 34.28
C SER A 472 17.75 19.38 32.81
N GLY A 473 16.49 19.73 32.51
CA GLY A 473 15.96 19.89 31.13
C GLY A 473 15.08 21.13 30.88
N SER A 474 14.63 21.35 29.63
CA SER A 474 13.75 22.47 29.20
C SER A 474 12.45 22.00 28.53
N PHE A 475 11.38 22.80 28.63
CA PHE A 475 10.13 22.64 27.88
C PHE A 475 9.99 23.73 26.81
N SER A 476 9.42 23.38 25.67
CA SER A 476 8.93 24.31 24.64
C SER A 476 7.50 23.97 24.24
#